data_AF-A0A654M562-F1
#
_entry.id   AF-A0A654M562-F1
#
_cell.length_a   1.000
_cell.length_b   1.000
_cell.length_c   1.000
_cell.angle_alpha   90.00
_cell.angle_beta   90.00
_cell.angle_gamma   90.00
#
_symmetry.space_group_name_H-M   'P 1'
#
loop_
_entity.id
_entity.type
_entity.pdbx_description
1 polymer ?
#
loop_
_entity_poly.entity_id
_entity_poly.type
_entity_poly.pdbx_seq_one_letter_code
_entity_poly.pdbx_strand_id
1 'polypeptide(L)' 'MIFQNYLNMYLENDISLVVCPKCNKSNDDLEVLRMHVFTRNNFGKHPYYDIKCNNCHKIFTSEVYLSTDER' A
#
# COMPACT_ATOMS: atom_id res chain seq x y z
N MET A 1 -25.95 7.97 14.28
CA MET A 1 -25.37 7.47 13.02
C MET A 1 -23.96 8.04 12.82
N ILE A 2 -22.98 7.67 13.65
CA ILE A 2 -21.60 8.23 13.57
C ILE A 2 -20.52 7.14 13.80
N PHE A 3 -20.77 5.92 13.35
CA PHE A 3 -19.78 4.83 13.41
C PHE A 3 -19.36 4.30 12.03
N GLN A 4 -20.06 4.70 10.97
CA GLN A 4 -19.80 4.25 9.59
C GLN A 4 -18.82 5.16 8.84
N ASN A 5 -18.52 6.37 9.33
CA ASN A 5 -17.72 7.37 8.61
C ASN A 5 -16.22 7.37 8.93
N TYR A 6 -15.75 6.57 9.89
CA TYR A 6 -14.30 6.45 10.19
C TYR A 6 -13.65 5.21 9.55
N LEU A 7 -14.44 4.31 8.97
CA LEU A 7 -13.97 3.15 8.23
C LEU A 7 -13.68 3.47 6.75
N ASN A 8 -14.10 4.63 6.23
CA ASN A 8 -13.86 5.01 4.82
C ASN A 8 -12.53 5.76 4.60
N MET A 9 -11.64 5.82 5.59
CA MET A 9 -10.26 6.30 5.40
C MET A 9 -9.27 5.14 5.18
N TYR A 10 -9.76 3.99 4.72
CA TYR A 10 -8.91 3.09 3.95
C TYR A 10 -9.02 3.59 2.51
N LEU A 11 -8.09 4.46 2.13
CA LEU A 11 -7.70 4.65 0.74
C LEU A 11 -7.66 3.24 0.13
N GLU A 12 -8.45 2.94 -0.91
CA GLU A 12 -8.43 1.61 -1.57
C GLU A 12 -7.06 1.43 -2.23
N ASN A 13 -6.01 1.22 -1.45
CA ASN A 13 -4.64 1.18 -1.93
C ASN A 13 -4.51 0.06 -2.94
N ASP A 14 -4.42 0.44 -4.22
CA ASP A 14 -4.35 -0.50 -5.31
C ASP A 14 -2.94 -1.07 -5.42
N ILE A 15 -2.71 -2.16 -4.69
CA ILE A 15 -1.45 -2.92 -4.71
C ILE A 15 -1.20 -3.48 -6.12
N SER A 16 -2.21 -3.47 -7.01
CA SER A 16 -2.07 -3.91 -8.39
C SER A 16 -1.09 -3.07 -9.21
N LEU A 17 -0.76 -1.86 -8.76
CA LEU A 17 0.21 -0.98 -9.42
C LEU A 17 1.65 -1.19 -8.93
N VAL A 18 1.85 -2.07 -7.94
CA VAL A 18 3.17 -2.28 -7.35
C VAL A 18 4.02 -3.16 -8.25
N VAL A 19 5.25 -2.71 -8.51
CA VAL A 19 6.27 -3.42 -9.27
C VAL A 19 7.49 -3.66 -8.40
N CYS A 20 8.03 -4.89 -8.43
CA CYS A 20 9.26 -5.18 -7.69
C CYS A 20 10.44 -4.37 -8.25
N PRO A 21 11.16 -3.57 -7.45
CA PRO A 21 12.26 -2.73 -7.92
C PRO A 21 13.51 -3.51 -8.35
N LYS A 22 13.58 -4.81 -8.07
CA LYS A 22 14.72 -5.66 -8.44
C LYS A 22 14.49 -6.43 -9.74
N CYS A 23 13.29 -6.97 -9.95
CA CYS A 23 13.00 -7.80 -11.11
C CYS A 23 11.98 -7.19 -12.08
N ASN A 24 11.46 -6.00 -11.77
CA ASN A 24 10.51 -5.24 -12.57
C ASN A 24 9.24 -6.02 -12.98
N LYS A 25 8.78 -6.93 -12.11
CA LYS A 25 7.57 -7.73 -12.30
C LYS A 25 6.45 -7.24 -11.37
N SER A 26 5.21 -7.24 -11.87
CA SER A 26 3.98 -6.83 -11.17
C SER A 26 3.15 -8.02 -10.68
N ASN A 27 2.38 -7.77 -9.61
CA ASN A 27 1.23 -8.49 -9.02
C ASN A 27 1.27 -9.98 -8.72
N ASP A 28 1.50 -10.84 -9.70
CA ASP A 28 1.20 -12.28 -9.49
C ASP A 28 2.18 -12.93 -8.50
N ASP A 29 3.30 -12.27 -8.23
CA ASP A 29 4.38 -12.74 -7.38
C ASP A 29 4.70 -11.77 -6.23
N LEU A 30 3.75 -10.95 -5.79
CA LEU A 30 3.93 -10.04 -4.64
C LEU A 30 3.13 -10.52 -3.42
N GLU A 31 3.81 -10.60 -2.28
CA GLU A 31 3.25 -10.99 -0.99
C GLU A 31 3.35 -9.81 -0.02
N VAL A 32 2.23 -9.30 0.48
CA VAL A 32 2.21 -8.25 1.52
C VAL A 32 2.56 -8.89 2.86
N LEU A 33 3.68 -8.48 3.45
CA LEU A 33 4.13 -8.98 4.76
C LEU A 33 3.58 -8.15 5.91
N ARG A 34 3.52 -6.83 5.74
CA ARG A 34 3.12 -5.90 6.80
C ARG A 34 2.50 -4.63 6.21
N MET A 35 1.49 -4.12 6.90
CA MET A 35 0.94 -2.80 6.69
C MET A 35 1.33 -1.90 7.86
N HIS A 36 1.85 -0.72 7.56
CA HIS A 36 2.19 0.29 8.55
C HIS A 36 1.12 1.37 8.51
N VAL A 37 0.29 1.42 9.55
CA VAL A 37 -0.77 2.40 9.69
C VAL A 37 -0.41 3.42 10.76
N PHE A 38 -0.84 4.66 10.55
CA PHE A 38 -0.54 5.77 11.45
C PHE A 38 -1.79 6.27 12.16
N THR A 39 -1.63 6.64 13.43
CA THR A 39 -2.69 7.28 14.22
C THR A 39 -2.81 8.76 13.87
N ARG A 40 -3.94 9.39 14.23
CA ARG A 40 -4.32 10.79 13.91
C ARG A 40 -3.28 11.87 14.23
N ASN A 41 -2.37 11.59 15.15
CA ASN A 41 -1.28 12.46 15.60
C ASN A 41 -0.08 12.47 14.65
N ASN A 42 -0.04 11.59 13.64
CA ASN A 42 0.92 11.64 12.54
C ASN A 42 0.32 12.42 11.36
N PHE A 43 0.13 13.73 11.53
CA PHE A 43 -0.33 14.61 10.46
C PHE A 43 0.59 14.45 9.23
N GLY A 44 0.00 14.17 8.06
CA GLY A 44 0.70 14.04 6.78
C GLY A 44 1.35 12.69 6.50
N LYS A 45 1.26 11.69 7.39
CA LYS A 45 1.76 10.34 7.10
C LYS A 45 0.66 9.45 6.53
N HIS A 46 1.00 8.73 5.46
CA HIS A 46 0.11 7.78 4.80
C HIS A 46 0.53 6.34 5.11
N PRO A 47 -0.39 5.37 5.06
CA PRO A 47 -0.03 3.97 5.19
C PRO A 47 0.97 3.53 4.12
N TYR A 48 1.85 2.61 4.47
CA TYR A 48 2.76 1.96 3.52
C TYR A 48 2.90 0.47 3.83
N TYR A 49 3.43 -0.28 2.88
CA TYR A 49 3.47 -1.73 2.91
C TYR A 49 4.90 -2.26 2.80
N ASP A 50 5.22 -3.30 3.57
CA ASP A 50 6.37 -4.14 3.29
C ASP A 50 5.91 -5.32 2.42
N ILE A 51 6.52 -5.45 1.25
CA ILE A 51 6.12 -6.39 0.21
C ILE A 51 7.32 -7.27 -0.12
N LYS A 52 7.09 -8.58 -0.16
CA LYS A 52 8.04 -9.57 -0.63
C LYS A 52 7.71 -9.93 -2.07
N CYS A 53 8.71 -9.88 -2.93
CA CYS A 53 8.61 -10.42 -4.27
C CYS A 53 8.98 -11.92 -4.26
N ASN A 54 8.06 -12.79 -4.62
CA ASN A 54 8.26 -14.24 -4.69
C ASN A 54 9.21 -14.66 -5.83
N ASN A 55 9.35 -13.84 -6.88
CA ASN A 55 10.31 -14.13 -7.95
C ASN A 55 11.78 -13.97 -7.53
N CYS A 56 12.09 -12.88 -6.83
CA CYS A 56 13.48 -12.55 -6.48
C CYS A 56 13.77 -12.58 -4.97
N HIS A 57 12.76 -12.95 -4.19
CA HIS A 57 12.74 -13.06 -2.72
C HIS A 57 13.13 -11.77 -1.99
N LYS A 58 13.13 -10.63 -2.69
CA LYS A 58 13.44 -9.33 -2.11
C LYS A 58 12.24 -8.77 -1.38
N ILE A 59 12.48 -8.28 -0.17
CA ILE A 59 11.54 -7.48 0.60
C ILE A 59 11.82 -6.00 0.30
N PHE A 60 10.77 -5.23 0.03
CA PHE A 60 10.85 -3.80 -0.23
C PHE A 60 9.63 -3.08 0.35
N THR A 61 9.81 -1.80 0.66
CA THR A 61 8.73 -0.94 1.14
C THR A 61 8.09 -0.21 -0.03
N SER A 62 6.76 -0.22 -0.08
CA SER A 62 5.96 0.48 -1.10
C SER A 62 4.95 1.40 -0.44
N GLU A 63 5.01 2.67 -0.80
CA GLU A 63 3.92 3.61 -0.57
C GLU A 63 2.95 3.41 -1.74
N VAL A 64 1.75 2.91 -1.45
CA VAL A 64 0.70 2.73 -2.47
C VAL A 64 -0.20 3.94 -2.33
N TYR A 65 -0.06 4.88 -3.26
CA TYR A 65 -0.94 6.04 -3.33
C TYR A 65 -2.03 5.75 -4.35
N LEU A 66 -3.29 5.82 -3.94
CA LEU A 66 -4.34 6.10 -4.91
C LEU A 66 -4.19 7.53 -5.38
N SER A 67 -3.70 7.74 -6.60
CA SER A 67 -4.07 8.92 -7.35
C SER A 67 -5.33 8.59 -8.14
N THR A 68 -6.49 8.72 -7.49
CA THR A 68 -7.74 8.92 -8.22
C THR A 68 -8.23 10.34 -7.95
N ASP A 69 -7.46 11.29 -8.49
CA ASP A 69 -8.00 12.59 -8.91
C ASP A 69 -7.13 13.15 -10.05
N GLU A 70 -7.09 12.41 -11.16
CA GLU A 70 -6.94 13.01 -12.48
C GLU A 70 -8.23 12.72 -13.27
N ARG A 71 -9.23 13.61 -13.10
CA ARG A 71 -10.13 14.11 -14.15
C ARG A 71 -11.11 15.16 -13.65
#